data_AF-A0A1C5HS43-F1
#
_entry.id   AF-A0A1C5HS43-F1
#
_cell.length_a   1.000
_cell.length_b   1.000
_cell.length_c   1.000
_cell.angle_alpha   90.00
_cell.angle_beta   90.00
_cell.angle_gamma   90.00
#
_symmetry.space_group_name_H-M   'P 1'
#
loop_
_entity.id
_entity.type
_entity.pdbx_description
1 polymer ?
#
loop_
_entity_poly.entity_id
_entity_poly.type
_entity_poly.pdbx_seq_one_letter_code
_entity_poly.pdbx_strand_id
1 'polypeptide(L)'
;MSAPVRQIRARYSAATITVYQAYPPQIALPSVSAGRFVAPFKRDRMTWIKPSFLWMMYRCGWATKPGQERVLAIEITREGFEWALAHACLSHYDRNMHGDRANWSRQLRSSPVRLL
;
A
#
# COMPACT_ATOMS: atom_id res chain seq x y z
N MET A 1 22.80 6.30 -16.97
CA MET A 1 22.02 5.07 -16.76
C MET A 1 20.54 5.41 -16.86
N SER A 2 19.77 4.68 -17.67
CA SER A 2 18.32 4.87 -17.77
C SER A 2 17.62 4.31 -16.53
N ALA A 3 16.56 4.97 -16.06
CA ALA A 3 15.75 4.45 -14.96
C ALA A 3 15.10 3.10 -15.38
N PRO A 4 15.13 2.06 -14.52
CA PRO A 4 14.48 0.80 -14.81
C PRO A 4 12.97 0.97 -15.00
N VAL A 5 12.41 0.23 -15.96
CA VAL A 5 10.96 0.15 -16.17
C VAL A 5 10.31 -0.47 -14.93
N ARG A 6 9.21 0.14 -14.45
CA ARG A 6 8.42 -0.29 -13.26
C ARG A 6 9.20 -0.25 -11.93
N GLN A 7 10.20 0.64 -11.81
CA GLN A 7 10.88 0.87 -10.53
C GLN A 7 9.90 1.41 -9.47
N ILE A 8 9.92 0.81 -8.28
CA ILE A 8 9.28 1.35 -7.08
C ILE A 8 10.27 2.26 -6.37
N ARG A 9 9.87 3.51 -6.09
CA ARG A 9 10.66 4.49 -5.34
C ARG A 9 10.06 4.72 -3.96
N ALA A 10 10.86 4.48 -2.94
CA ALA A 10 10.48 4.63 -1.54
C ALA A 10 11.70 5.04 -0.70
N ARG A 11 11.45 5.55 0.51
CA ARG A 11 12.47 5.57 1.56
C ARG A 11 12.63 4.15 2.11
N TYR A 12 13.86 3.66 2.22
CA TYR A 12 14.13 2.32 2.72
C TYR A 12 15.47 2.25 3.46
N SER A 13 15.61 1.23 4.29
CA SER A 13 16.85 0.77 4.90
C SER A 13 17.16 -0.66 4.43
N ALA A 14 18.20 -1.27 4.97
CA ALA A 14 18.47 -2.69 4.74
C ALA A 14 17.33 -3.59 5.24
N ALA A 15 16.60 -3.19 6.28
CA ALA A 15 15.58 -4.01 6.95
C ALA A 15 14.13 -3.56 6.70
N THR A 16 13.91 -2.27 6.39
CA THR A 16 12.57 -1.68 6.28
C THR A 16 12.35 -0.92 4.98
N ILE A 17 11.08 -0.77 4.61
CA ILE A 17 10.60 0.19 3.61
C ILE A 17 9.49 1.03 4.22
N THR A 18 9.52 2.34 3.97
CA THR A 18 8.48 3.25 4.41
C THR A 18 7.36 3.30 3.39
N VAL A 19 6.14 3.11 3.87
CA VAL A 19 4.91 3.31 3.11
C VAL A 19 4.01 4.30 3.83
N TYR A 20 3.11 4.92 3.08
CA TYR A 20 2.24 5.97 3.55
C TYR A 20 0.79 5.55 3.41
N GLN A 21 0.01 5.80 4.46
CA GLN A 21 -1.44 5.61 4.50
C GLN A 21 -2.07 6.82 5.17
N ALA A 22 -3.29 7.16 4.77
CA ALA A 22 -4.07 8.23 5.39
C ALA A 22 -5.23 7.66 6.20
N TYR A 23 -5.46 8.27 7.37
CA TYR A 23 -6.45 7.84 8.34
C TYR A 23 -7.16 9.03 8.97
N PRO A 24 -8.35 8.81 9.55
CA PRO A 24 -8.96 9.78 10.44
C PRO A 24 -8.16 9.93 11.74
N PRO A 25 -8.25 11.07 12.44
CA PRO A 25 -7.56 11.31 13.71
C PRO A 25 -7.77 10.20 14.75
N GLN A 26 -8.97 9.61 14.79
CA GLN A 26 -9.36 8.56 15.72
C GLN A 26 -8.58 7.25 15.54
N ILE A 27 -8.00 7.00 14.35
CA ILE A 27 -7.08 5.88 14.10
C ILE A 27 -5.63 6.34 14.22
N ALA A 28 -5.32 7.50 13.65
CA ALA A 28 -3.94 7.97 13.54
C ALA A 28 -3.33 8.34 14.89
N LEU A 29 -4.02 9.14 15.72
CA LEU A 29 -3.45 9.66 16.96
C LEU A 29 -3.16 8.54 17.99
N PRO A 30 -4.08 7.58 18.24
CA PRO A 30 -3.77 6.46 19.13
C PRO A 30 -2.62 5.58 18.60
N SER A 31 -2.56 5.38 17.28
CA SER A 31 -1.51 4.54 16.68
C SER A 31 -0.12 5.16 16.78
N VAL A 32 -0.02 6.48 16.60
CA VAL A 32 1.25 7.20 16.80
C VAL A 32 1.66 7.18 18.26
N SER A 33 0.72 7.45 19.18
CA SER A 33 0.99 7.41 20.62
C SER A 33 1.49 6.04 21.09
N ALA A 34 0.91 4.95 20.55
CA ALA A 34 1.30 3.58 20.88
C ALA A 34 2.52 3.07 20.09
N GLY A 35 3.03 3.82 19.10
CA GLY A 35 4.09 3.37 18.19
C GLY A 35 3.71 2.17 17.29
N ARG A 36 2.42 1.82 17.23
CA ARG A 36 1.87 0.70 16.44
C ARG A 36 0.37 0.90 16.23
N PHE A 37 -0.19 0.22 15.23
CA PHE A 37 -1.64 0.22 15.05
C PHE A 37 -2.36 -0.43 16.23
N VAL A 38 -3.34 0.29 16.77
CA VAL A 38 -4.24 -0.13 17.85
C VAL A 38 -5.69 0.16 17.47
N ALA A 39 -6.66 -0.34 18.25
CA ALA A 39 -8.07 -0.03 18.04
C ALA A 39 -8.29 1.51 17.93
N PRO A 40 -9.15 1.98 17.01
CA PRO A 40 -10.11 1.22 16.20
C PRO A 40 -9.59 0.76 14.82
N PHE A 41 -8.26 0.69 14.62
CA PHE A 41 -7.70 0.11 13.38
C PHE A 41 -8.14 -1.35 13.19
N LYS A 42 -8.48 -1.69 11.95
CA LYS A 42 -8.93 -3.03 11.55
C LYS A 42 -7.89 -3.68 10.64
N ARG A 43 -7.30 -4.80 11.07
CA ARG A 43 -6.27 -5.54 10.31
C ARG A 43 -6.81 -6.32 9.13
N ASP A 44 -8.08 -6.72 9.19
CA ASP A 44 -8.79 -7.53 8.19
C ASP A 44 -9.31 -6.71 6.99
N ARG A 45 -9.21 -5.38 7.07
CA ARG A 45 -9.61 -4.49 5.98
C ARG A 45 -8.49 -4.38 4.94
N MET A 46 -8.82 -4.69 3.68
CA MET A 46 -7.97 -4.34 2.53
C MET A 46 -7.65 -2.84 2.55
N THR A 47 -6.36 -2.48 2.44
CA THR A 47 -5.91 -1.10 2.49
C THR A 47 -4.93 -0.76 1.37
N TRP A 48 -4.86 0.52 1.03
CA TRP A 48 -3.93 1.06 0.05
C TRP A 48 -2.67 1.56 0.75
N ILE A 49 -1.51 1.04 0.38
CA ILE A 49 -0.21 1.61 0.76
C ILE A 49 0.40 2.36 -0.40
N LYS A 50 1.08 3.48 -0.11
CA LYS A 50 1.80 4.27 -1.12
C LYS A 50 3.28 4.38 -0.73
N PRO A 51 4.23 4.03 -1.58
CA PRO A 51 5.66 4.16 -1.25
C PRO A 51 6.16 5.62 -1.28
N SER A 52 5.35 6.55 -1.80
CA SER A 52 5.68 7.97 -1.91
C SER A 52 4.75 8.83 -1.06
N PHE A 53 5.34 9.71 -0.24
CA PHE A 53 4.60 10.66 0.59
C PHE A 53 3.74 11.60 -0.26
N LEU A 54 4.33 12.19 -1.30
CA LEU A 54 3.62 13.13 -2.18
C LEU A 54 2.49 12.44 -2.95
N TRP A 55 2.68 11.16 -3.31
CA TRP A 55 1.59 10.39 -3.90
C TRP A 55 0.43 10.20 -2.90
N MET A 56 0.73 9.86 -1.65
CA MET A 56 -0.30 9.76 -0.62
C MET A 56 -0.98 11.10 -0.36
N MET A 57 -0.23 12.20 -0.25
CA MET A 57 -0.75 13.56 -0.09
C MET A 57 -1.72 13.94 -1.21
N TYR A 58 -1.32 13.70 -2.47
CA TYR A 58 -2.23 13.91 -3.60
C TYR A 58 -3.52 13.07 -3.46
N ARG A 59 -3.40 11.80 -3.09
CA ARG A 59 -4.55 10.88 -2.97
C ARG A 59 -5.51 11.27 -1.85
N CYS A 60 -5.02 11.75 -0.70
CA CYS A 60 -5.86 12.25 0.39
C CYS A 60 -6.29 13.71 0.24
N GLY A 61 -6.06 14.34 -0.92
CA GLY A 61 -6.43 15.75 -1.14
C GLY A 61 -5.67 16.68 -0.20
N TRP A 62 -4.38 16.43 -0.02
CA TRP A 62 -3.51 17.17 0.91
C TRP A 62 -4.05 17.16 2.35
N ALA A 63 -4.52 15.99 2.80
CA ALA A 63 -5.09 15.76 4.12
C ALA A 63 -6.38 16.56 4.44
N THR A 64 -7.10 16.99 3.40
CA THR A 64 -8.41 17.68 3.56
C THR A 64 -9.61 16.76 3.36
N LYS A 65 -9.43 15.56 2.78
CA LYS A 65 -10.54 14.63 2.56
C LYS A 65 -11.03 14.02 3.88
N PRO A 66 -12.36 13.97 4.12
CA PRO A 66 -12.92 13.30 5.28
C PRO A 66 -12.44 11.85 5.40
N GLY A 67 -11.98 11.46 6.58
CA GLY A 67 -11.45 10.13 6.88
C GLY A 67 -9.99 9.90 6.46
N GLN A 68 -9.28 10.92 5.97
CA GLN A 68 -7.89 10.84 5.48
C GLN A 68 -7.05 12.06 5.90
N GLU A 69 -7.36 12.65 7.05
CA GLU A 69 -6.80 13.92 7.53
C GLU A 69 -5.42 13.77 8.16
N ARG A 70 -4.97 12.55 8.43
CA ARG A 70 -3.65 12.26 9.02
C ARG A 70 -2.91 11.23 8.16
N VAL A 71 -1.76 11.62 7.61
CA VAL A 71 -0.88 10.73 6.85
C VAL A 71 0.18 10.15 7.78
N LEU A 72 0.21 8.83 7.90
CA LEU A 72 1.22 8.12 8.68
C LEU A 72 2.34 7.62 7.76
N ALA A 73 3.58 7.83 8.18
CA ALA A 73 4.73 7.11 7.66
C ALA A 73 4.86 5.80 8.44
N ILE A 74 4.78 4.67 7.75
CA ILE A 74 4.72 3.34 8.34
C ILE A 74 5.91 2.55 7.80
N GLU A 75 6.77 2.07 8.70
CA GLU A 75 7.81 1.14 8.32
C GLU A 75 7.27 -0.29 8.38
N ILE A 76 7.47 -1.02 7.29
CA ILE A 76 7.24 -2.46 7.20
C ILE A 76 8.55 -3.14 6.86
N THR A 77 8.68 -4.42 7.20
CA THR A 77 9.87 -5.19 6.85
C THR A 77 10.04 -5.27 5.34
N ARG A 78 11.29 -5.24 4.87
CA ARG A 78 11.63 -5.45 3.45
C ARG A 78 11.10 -6.77 2.95
N GLU A 79 11.30 -7.83 3.73
CA GLU A 79 10.75 -9.16 3.47
C GLU A 79 9.23 -9.13 3.31
N GLY A 80 8.50 -8.45 4.21
CA GLY A 80 7.05 -8.36 4.12
C GLY A 80 6.56 -7.61 2.87
N PHE A 81 7.29 -6.58 2.44
CA PHE A 81 6.98 -5.88 1.20
C PHE A 81 7.29 -6.72 -0.04
N GLU A 82 8.41 -7.43 -0.05
CA GLU A 82 8.78 -8.33 -1.15
C GLU A 82 7.83 -9.53 -1.24
N TRP A 83 7.42 -10.07 -0.10
CA TRP A 83 6.33 -11.06 -0.02
C TRP A 83 5.04 -10.51 -0.62
N ALA A 84 4.65 -9.27 -0.27
CA ALA A 84 3.45 -8.65 -0.83
C ALA A 84 3.50 -8.53 -2.36
N LEU A 85 4.65 -8.16 -2.92
CA LEU A 85 4.85 -8.07 -4.38
C LEU A 85 4.79 -9.45 -5.05
N ALA A 86 5.41 -10.47 -4.45
CA ALA A 86 5.40 -11.83 -4.97
C ALA A 86 4.01 -12.47 -5.00
N HIS A 87 3.10 -12.01 -4.11
CA HIS A 87 1.72 -12.52 -4.00
C HIS A 87 0.67 -11.58 -4.62
N ALA A 88 1.10 -10.58 -5.39
CA ALA A 88 0.20 -9.60 -5.98
C ALA A 88 -0.38 -10.06 -7.33
N CYS A 89 -1.60 -9.60 -7.61
CA CYS A 89 -2.22 -9.67 -8.94
C CYS A 89 -2.49 -8.26 -9.47
N LEU A 90 -2.41 -8.05 -10.79
CA LEU A 90 -2.82 -6.78 -11.38
C LEU A 90 -4.32 -6.56 -11.17
N SER A 91 -4.71 -5.37 -10.74
CA SER A 91 -6.12 -5.01 -10.56
C SER A 91 -6.85 -4.80 -11.89
N HIS A 92 -6.13 -4.85 -13.01
CA HIS A 92 -6.63 -4.74 -14.37
C HIS A 92 -6.13 -5.93 -15.20
N TYR A 93 -6.89 -6.29 -16.24
CA TYR A 93 -6.50 -7.35 -17.14
C TYR A 93 -5.40 -6.89 -18.10
N ASP A 94 -4.26 -7.55 -18.06
CA ASP A 94 -3.20 -7.48 -19.06
C ASP A 94 -3.09 -8.85 -19.76
N ARG A 95 -3.31 -8.88 -21.08
CA ARG A 95 -3.27 -10.11 -21.89
C ARG A 95 -1.89 -10.78 -21.90
N ASN A 96 -0.82 -10.00 -21.80
CA ASN A 96 0.55 -10.51 -21.82
C ASN A 96 0.94 -11.12 -20.47
N MET A 97 0.21 -10.78 -19.39
CA MET A 97 0.49 -11.26 -18.03
C MET A 97 -0.46 -12.40 -17.60
N HIS A 98 -1.69 -12.45 -18.13
CA HIS A 98 -2.73 -13.35 -17.59
C HIS A 98 -3.31 -14.35 -18.59
N GLY A 99 -2.96 -14.27 -19.88
CA GLY A 99 -3.44 -15.16 -20.94
C GLY A 99 -4.91 -14.91 -21.31
N ASP A 100 -5.83 -15.13 -20.37
CA ASP A 100 -7.27 -14.89 -20.52
C ASP A 100 -7.92 -14.21 -19.31
N ARG A 101 -9.11 -13.64 -19.52
CA ARG A 101 -9.85 -12.89 -18.50
C ARG A 101 -10.40 -13.78 -17.38
N ALA A 102 -10.71 -15.04 -17.64
CA ALA A 102 -11.26 -15.95 -16.65
C ALA A 102 -10.21 -16.37 -15.63
N ASN A 103 -8.98 -16.65 -16.08
CA ASN A 103 -7.83 -16.92 -15.24
C ASN A 103 -7.46 -15.71 -14.38
N TRP A 104 -7.33 -14.52 -14.99
CA TRP A 104 -7.13 -13.27 -14.25
C TRP A 104 -8.19 -13.04 -13.18
N SER A 105 -9.47 -13.22 -13.51
CA SER A 105 -10.57 -13.00 -12.57
C SER A 105 -10.52 -13.96 -11.37
N ARG A 106 -10.11 -15.22 -11.58
CA ARG A 106 -9.88 -16.18 -10.49
C ARG A 106 -8.70 -15.75 -9.62
N GLN A 107 -7.57 -15.41 -10.22
CA GLN A 107 -6.37 -14.94 -9.49
C GLN A 107 -6.67 -13.68 -8.66
N LEU A 108 -7.34 -12.69 -9.25
CA LEU A 108 -7.68 -11.44 -8.56
C LEU A 108 -8.56 -11.65 -7.31
N ARG A 109 -9.40 -12.69 -7.31
CA ARG A 109 -10.23 -13.06 -6.14
C ARG A 109 -9.43 -13.73 -5.04
N SER A 110 -8.44 -14.56 -5.38
CA SER A 110 -7.62 -15.29 -4.41
C SER A 110 -6.41 -14.50 -3.92
N SER A 111 -5.93 -13.52 -4.68
CA SER A 111 -4.71 -12.78 -4.34
C SER A 111 -4.94 -11.83 -3.16
N PRO A 112 -4.08 -11.89 -2.12
CA PRO A 112 -4.18 -11.00 -0.96
C PRO A 112 -3.70 -9.58 -1.28
N VAL A 113 -2.94 -9.39 -2.36
CA VAL A 113 -2.38 -8.10 -2.77
C VAL A 113 -2.78 -7.78 -4.21
N ARG A 114 -3.07 -6.50 -4.46
CA ARG A 114 -3.43 -6.00 -5.78
C ARG A 114 -2.50 -4.85 -6.19
N LEU A 115 -1.95 -4.92 -7.38
CA LEU A 115 -1.19 -3.84 -8.01
C LEU A 115 -2.13 -3.03 -8.90
N LEU A 116 -2.23 -1.72 -8.63
CA LEU A 116 -3.00 -0.77 -9.43
C LEU A 116 -2.20 -0.26 -10.63
#